data_AF-A0A653A131-F1
#
_entry.id   AF-A0A653A131-F1
#
_cell.length_a   1.000
_cell.length_b   1.000
_cell.length_c   1.000
_cell.angle_alpha   90.00
_cell.angle_beta   90.00
_cell.angle_gamma   90.00
#
_symmetry.space_group_name_H-M   'P 1'
#
loop_
_entity.id
_entity.type
_entity.pdbx_description
1 polymer ?
#
loop_
_entity_poly.entity_id
_entity_poly.type
_entity_poly.pdbx_seq_one_letter_code
_entity_poly.pdbx_strand_id
1 'polypeptide(L)'
;MPHGCSRICPPVRPVAQVWGLVLTKRPDKSGFCMQGHVRGMSSQRERVRYRLDRIGAGQGVGWFACVPENEWTLPDGLAYLRDYPYDSFMHRHLLGVAGRMEEDEVRSVLRGGDPPGDPVRLVLAAERLVAKDRLGELPPLLAGIDQAVLRAASPLIDLKWSQLGLAEGHLYWLRCFARNMMRHEPLPDPDCAEHEILFDPPALALWRGSVVRLDERQACRRVEEAPKGGAALKETCRALTRALEGMGVLQGWESRTEATVSPYAVERPWRTTIGVAAGRNRFELEVNQISYGRGFNIHQARISCLMEIVERFSAFASVEDGRCRGYKCEHALLKGTYEELEAGGVPVLDPAALTLEVPYAGDPLYWVDGERVIGGRSEAVYLPAQLAFLFANLDEPDLTSGLSSTGFGAGRSPAAAKLSALLEVIERDAEKVVPFAEERCFLMDMEGAEGAEILDSLALKGIVIQFRDMTSEFGIPCYQAFIVGPGGVILKGSAAHLDGRHALLSALTEIPYPYPYWFGAVPPPPTLPVRRMRDIPCYASGEVEADLRRVEGLLEANRFAPIYVDLTREDLGIPVYRALVPGLEMMTVYDRFSPLCLRQFGHYLYRTYR
;
A
#
# COMPACT_ATOMS: atom_id res chain seq x y z
N MET A 1 7.27 -56.57 22.58
CA MET A 1 5.89 -56.55 22.04
C MET A 1 4.92 -56.65 23.20
N PRO A 2 3.76 -55.99 23.17
CA PRO A 2 3.53 -54.53 23.01
C PRO A 2 2.52 -54.03 24.10
N HIS A 3 2.24 -52.76 24.34
CA HIS A 3 1.68 -51.70 23.48
C HIS A 3 2.16 -50.33 24.05
N GLY A 4 2.57 -49.30 23.31
CA GLY A 4 2.19 -48.87 21.97
C GLY A 4 1.39 -47.56 22.06
N CYS A 5 2.07 -46.41 22.24
CA CYS A 5 1.44 -45.11 21.98
C CYS A 5 2.47 -44.12 21.44
N SER A 6 2.77 -44.27 20.16
CA SER A 6 3.28 -43.23 19.28
C SER A 6 2.19 -42.17 19.09
N ARG A 7 2.40 -40.95 19.59
CA ARG A 7 1.71 -39.77 19.05
C ARG A 7 2.74 -38.91 18.33
N ILE A 8 2.84 -39.23 17.05
CA ILE A 8 3.39 -38.44 15.97
C ILE A 8 2.91 -37.00 16.13
N CYS A 9 3.85 -36.05 16.27
CA CYS A 9 3.59 -34.64 16.07
C CYS A 9 3.00 -34.49 14.64
N PRO A 10 1.83 -33.87 14.45
CA PRO A 10 1.34 -33.64 13.11
C PRO A 10 2.33 -32.73 12.37
N PRO A 11 2.64 -32.98 11.09
CA PRO A 11 3.44 -32.06 10.31
C PRO A 11 2.77 -30.69 10.31
N VAL A 12 3.52 -29.68 10.71
CA VAL A 12 3.13 -28.27 10.69
C VAL A 12 2.80 -27.91 9.25
N ARG A 13 1.56 -27.52 8.99
CA ARG A 13 1.09 -27.13 7.65
C ARG A 13 1.89 -25.91 7.16
N PRO A 14 2.37 -25.89 5.91
CA PRO A 14 3.06 -24.74 5.35
C PRO A 14 2.16 -23.50 5.31
N VAL A 15 2.80 -22.34 5.25
CA VAL A 15 2.29 -20.95 5.27
C VAL A 15 1.39 -20.60 4.05
N ALA A 16 0.72 -21.59 3.45
CA ALA A 16 -0.20 -21.43 2.33
C ALA A 16 -1.58 -20.85 2.73
N GLN A 17 -1.92 -20.82 4.03
CA GLN A 17 -3.27 -20.43 4.48
C GLN A 17 -3.52 -18.93 4.69
N VAL A 18 -2.53 -18.06 4.49
CA VAL A 18 -2.78 -16.60 4.40
C VAL A 18 -3.23 -16.20 3.00
N TRP A 19 -2.93 -17.02 1.98
CA TRP A 19 -3.16 -16.72 0.56
C TRP A 19 -4.50 -17.23 0.02
N GLY A 20 -5.25 -18.00 0.81
CA GLY A 20 -6.57 -18.54 0.45
C GLY A 20 -7.76 -17.67 0.85
N LEU A 21 -7.56 -16.56 1.59
CA LEU A 21 -8.68 -15.79 2.14
C LEU A 21 -9.47 -14.96 1.11
N VAL A 22 -9.00 -14.87 -0.14
CA VAL A 22 -9.73 -14.22 -1.25
C VAL A 22 -10.61 -15.22 -2.03
N LEU A 23 -10.50 -16.54 -1.79
CA LEU A 23 -11.29 -17.56 -2.52
C LEU A 23 -12.24 -18.40 -1.66
N THR A 24 -12.37 -18.16 -0.35
CA THR A 24 -13.27 -18.95 0.49
C THR A 24 -14.13 -18.08 1.42
N LYS A 25 -15.13 -17.39 0.88
CA LYS A 25 -16.36 -17.07 1.63
C LYS A 25 -17.56 -17.54 0.82
N ARG A 26 -18.22 -18.59 1.30
CA ARG A 26 -19.57 -18.97 0.86
C ARG A 26 -20.55 -17.91 1.39
N PRO A 27 -21.42 -17.32 0.57
CA PRO A 27 -22.61 -16.65 1.08
C PRO A 27 -23.60 -17.71 1.59
N ASP A 28 -24.35 -17.34 2.62
CA ASP A 28 -25.43 -18.13 3.18
C ASP A 28 -26.47 -18.48 2.12
N LYS A 29 -26.90 -19.74 2.09
CA LYS A 29 -27.96 -20.22 1.19
C LYS A 29 -29.32 -19.80 1.73
N SER A 30 -29.90 -18.73 1.21
CA SER A 30 -31.36 -18.57 1.15
C SER A 30 -31.77 -18.51 -0.32
N GLY A 31 -32.40 -19.60 -0.77
CA GLY A 31 -32.85 -19.75 -2.14
C GLY A 31 -34.07 -18.88 -2.42
N PHE A 32 -34.00 -18.10 -3.50
CA PHE A 32 -35.17 -17.67 -4.26
C PHE A 32 -34.82 -17.73 -5.74
N CYS A 33 -35.41 -18.72 -6.42
CA CYS A 33 -35.37 -18.85 -7.87
C CYS A 33 -36.38 -17.87 -8.47
N MET A 34 -35.91 -16.87 -9.22
CA MET A 34 -36.76 -16.16 -10.17
C MET A 34 -36.12 -16.23 -11.55
N GLN A 35 -36.75 -17.00 -12.44
CA GLN A 35 -36.47 -17.02 -13.87
C GLN A 35 -36.89 -15.67 -14.47
N GLY A 36 -35.93 -14.75 -14.58
CA GLY A 36 -36.06 -13.52 -15.37
C GLY A 36 -35.45 -13.72 -16.76
N HIS A 37 -36.24 -13.47 -17.81
CA HIS A 37 -35.81 -13.53 -19.20
C HIS A 37 -34.62 -12.58 -19.47
N VAL A 38 -33.58 -13.10 -20.13
CA VAL A 38 -32.41 -12.37 -20.63
C VAL A 38 -32.87 -11.35 -21.69
N ARG A 39 -32.82 -10.05 -21.35
CA ARG A 39 -32.82 -8.97 -22.35
C ARG A 39 -31.40 -8.82 -22.91
N GLY A 40 -31.31 -8.60 -24.22
CA GLY A 40 -30.11 -8.78 -25.03
C GLY A 40 -28.85 -8.06 -24.54
N MET A 41 -27.75 -8.82 -24.49
CA MET A 41 -26.38 -8.40 -24.14
C MET A 41 -25.70 -7.54 -25.22
N SER A 42 -26.37 -7.16 -26.31
CA SER A 42 -25.72 -6.41 -27.40
C SER A 42 -25.44 -4.95 -27.06
N SER A 43 -26.09 -4.38 -26.03
CA SER A 43 -25.83 -3.00 -25.56
C SER A 43 -24.91 -2.90 -24.35
N GLN A 44 -24.46 -4.03 -23.77
CA GLN A 44 -23.60 -4.05 -22.57
C GLN A 44 -22.09 -3.97 -22.89
N ARG A 45 -21.71 -3.98 -24.17
CA ARG A 45 -20.30 -3.92 -24.60
C ARG A 45 -19.71 -2.51 -24.67
N GLU A 46 -20.52 -1.46 -24.49
CA GLU A 46 -20.08 -0.07 -24.72
C GLU A 46 -19.39 0.57 -23.50
N ARG A 47 -19.74 0.17 -22.27
CA ARG A 47 -19.10 0.65 -21.03
C ARG A 47 -19.41 -0.27 -19.85
N VAL A 48 -18.41 -0.93 -19.28
CA VAL A 48 -18.58 -1.75 -18.07
C VAL A 48 -18.71 -0.83 -16.86
N ARG A 49 -19.57 -1.19 -15.90
CA ARG A 49 -19.64 -0.53 -14.59
C ARG A 49 -19.01 -1.40 -13.53
N TYR A 50 -18.05 -0.83 -12.82
CA TYR A 50 -17.40 -1.44 -11.67
C TYR A 50 -17.83 -0.74 -10.39
N ARG A 51 -17.74 -1.47 -9.28
CA ARG A 51 -17.86 -0.93 -7.93
C ARG A 51 -16.64 -1.34 -7.12
N LEU A 52 -16.14 -0.42 -6.32
CA LEU A 52 -15.06 -0.72 -5.38
C LEU A 52 -15.64 -1.44 -4.16
N ASP A 53 -15.25 -2.72 -3.99
CA ASP A 53 -15.72 -3.57 -2.91
C ASP A 53 -14.61 -3.91 -1.92
N ARG A 54 -14.95 -3.85 -0.62
CA ARG A 54 -14.07 -4.37 0.43
C ARG A 54 -14.16 -5.89 0.45
N ILE A 55 -13.12 -6.55 -0.02
CA ILE A 55 -13.03 -8.02 -0.09
C ILE A 55 -12.39 -8.64 1.17
N GLY A 56 -11.71 -7.82 1.98
CA GLY A 56 -11.12 -8.30 3.23
C GLY A 56 -10.45 -7.19 4.04
N ALA A 57 -9.76 -7.59 5.09
CA ALA A 57 -8.87 -6.73 5.87
C ALA A 57 -7.85 -7.59 6.63
N GLY A 58 -6.66 -7.04 6.84
CA GLY A 58 -5.60 -7.67 7.62
C GLY A 58 -4.54 -6.64 7.98
N GLN A 59 -3.92 -6.80 9.16
CA GLN A 59 -2.74 -6.02 9.56
C GLN A 59 -3.00 -4.50 9.56
N GLY A 60 -4.22 -4.09 9.92
CA GLY A 60 -4.64 -2.68 9.93
C GLY A 60 -5.06 -2.11 8.57
N VAL A 61 -4.94 -2.87 7.48
CA VAL A 61 -5.26 -2.42 6.11
C VAL A 61 -6.51 -3.12 5.57
N GLY A 62 -7.39 -2.36 4.91
CA GLY A 62 -8.51 -2.91 4.16
C GLY A 62 -8.09 -3.33 2.75
N TRP A 63 -8.50 -4.52 2.30
CA TRP A 63 -8.30 -4.97 0.93
C TRP A 63 -9.55 -4.71 0.11
N PHE A 64 -9.34 -4.10 -1.05
CA PHE A 64 -10.42 -3.73 -1.96
C PHE A 64 -10.18 -4.32 -3.34
N ALA A 65 -11.27 -4.58 -4.06
CA ALA A 65 -11.24 -4.97 -5.47
C ALA A 65 -12.32 -4.21 -6.24
N CYS A 66 -12.00 -3.83 -7.47
CA CYS A 66 -12.99 -3.32 -8.42
C CYS A 66 -13.71 -4.52 -9.05
N VAL A 67 -15.00 -4.67 -8.77
CA VAL A 67 -15.82 -5.78 -9.26
C VAL A 67 -16.92 -5.26 -10.18
N PRO A 68 -17.25 -5.95 -11.29
CA PRO A 68 -18.33 -5.52 -12.16
C PRO A 68 -19.67 -5.56 -11.41
N GLU A 69 -20.57 -4.61 -11.70
CA GLU A 69 -21.90 -4.54 -11.08
C GLU A 69 -22.79 -5.74 -11.43
N ASN A 70 -22.68 -6.24 -12.66
CA ASN A 70 -23.45 -7.37 -13.16
C ASN A 70 -22.68 -8.69 -12.92
N GLU A 71 -23.40 -9.80 -12.87
CA GLU A 71 -22.76 -11.12 -12.87
C GLU A 71 -22.14 -11.43 -14.25
N TRP A 72 -20.88 -11.86 -14.24
CA TRP A 72 -20.16 -12.29 -15.44
C TRP A 72 -19.85 -13.77 -15.38
N THR A 73 -20.31 -14.52 -16.39
CA THR A 73 -19.88 -15.90 -16.56
C THR A 73 -18.46 -15.94 -17.10
N LEU A 74 -17.74 -17.03 -16.85
CA LEU A 74 -16.38 -17.20 -17.37
C LEU A 74 -16.32 -17.10 -18.91
N PRO A 75 -17.22 -17.73 -19.70
CA PRO A 75 -17.26 -17.53 -21.16
C PRO A 75 -17.51 -16.08 -21.59
N ASP A 76 -18.45 -15.37 -20.95
CA ASP A 76 -18.79 -13.99 -21.33
C ASP A 76 -17.65 -13.03 -21.04
N GLY A 77 -17.02 -13.18 -19.87
CA GLY A 77 -15.86 -12.39 -19.49
C GLY A 77 -14.64 -12.64 -20.39
N LEU A 78 -14.39 -13.91 -20.76
CA LEU A 78 -13.35 -14.23 -21.73
C LEU A 78 -13.63 -13.60 -23.10
N ALA A 79 -14.89 -13.60 -23.54
CA ALA A 79 -15.27 -12.94 -24.79
C ALA A 79 -15.04 -11.42 -24.74
N TYR A 80 -15.32 -10.78 -23.60
CA TYR A 80 -15.03 -9.36 -23.38
C TYR A 80 -13.52 -9.06 -23.39
N LEU A 81 -12.72 -9.82 -22.64
CA LEU A 81 -11.28 -9.58 -22.52
C LEU A 81 -10.51 -9.75 -23.85
N ARG A 82 -11.08 -10.40 -24.87
CA ARG A 82 -10.48 -10.41 -26.22
C ARG A 82 -10.45 -9.02 -26.86
N ASP A 83 -11.47 -8.21 -26.57
CA ASP A 83 -11.55 -6.83 -27.05
C ASP A 83 -10.85 -5.86 -26.07
N TYR A 84 -10.76 -6.22 -24.78
CA TYR A 84 -10.20 -5.40 -23.69
C TYR A 84 -9.16 -6.18 -22.86
N PRO A 85 -8.03 -6.63 -23.44
CA PRO A 85 -7.12 -7.57 -22.76
C PRO A 85 -6.36 -6.97 -21.58
N TYR A 86 -6.31 -5.64 -21.48
CA TYR A 86 -5.70 -4.90 -20.37
C TYR A 86 -6.74 -4.34 -19.39
N ASP A 87 -7.99 -4.80 -19.43
CA ASP A 87 -8.93 -4.54 -18.34
C ASP A 87 -8.60 -5.45 -17.15
N SER A 88 -7.66 -4.99 -16.31
CA SER A 88 -7.11 -5.78 -15.22
C SER A 88 -8.12 -5.98 -14.08
N PHE A 89 -9.21 -5.20 -14.04
CA PHE A 89 -10.35 -5.41 -13.13
C PHE A 89 -11.18 -6.62 -13.54
N MET A 90 -11.61 -6.68 -14.81
CA MET A 90 -12.34 -7.84 -15.32
C MET A 90 -11.48 -9.10 -15.23
N HIS A 91 -10.19 -8.99 -15.55
CA HIS A 91 -9.27 -10.12 -15.52
C HIS A 91 -9.15 -10.73 -14.13
N ARG A 92 -8.91 -9.90 -13.09
CA ARG A 92 -8.91 -10.35 -11.69
C ARG A 92 -10.27 -10.90 -11.24
N HIS A 93 -11.37 -10.29 -11.68
CA HIS A 93 -12.71 -10.79 -11.38
C HIS A 93 -12.90 -12.23 -11.90
N LEU A 94 -12.52 -12.50 -13.15
CA LEU A 94 -12.63 -13.83 -13.75
C LEU A 94 -11.69 -14.85 -13.12
N LEU A 95 -10.48 -14.46 -12.69
CA LEU A 95 -9.62 -15.32 -11.86
C LEU A 95 -10.34 -15.72 -10.57
N GLY A 96 -11.03 -14.77 -9.93
CA GLY A 96 -11.88 -15.03 -8.76
C GLY A 96 -13.03 -16.00 -9.07
N VAL A 97 -13.74 -15.81 -10.18
CA VAL A 97 -14.82 -16.70 -10.64
C VAL A 97 -14.29 -18.11 -10.89
N ALA A 98 -13.22 -18.24 -11.67
CA ALA A 98 -12.58 -19.53 -11.98
C ALA A 98 -11.96 -20.20 -10.75
N GLY A 99 -11.61 -19.44 -9.72
CA GLY A 99 -11.17 -19.95 -8.42
C GLY A 99 -12.28 -20.63 -7.61
N ARG A 100 -13.55 -20.25 -7.83
CA ARG A 100 -14.73 -20.79 -7.12
C ARG A 100 -15.43 -21.94 -7.84
N MET A 101 -15.13 -22.15 -9.13
CA MET A 101 -15.68 -23.24 -9.95
C MET A 101 -14.96 -24.57 -9.71
N GLU A 102 -15.63 -25.68 -10.02
CA GLU A 102 -15.02 -27.02 -9.98
C GLU A 102 -13.94 -27.17 -11.07
N GLU A 103 -12.89 -27.95 -10.80
CA GLU A 103 -11.73 -28.07 -11.72
C GLU A 103 -12.14 -28.54 -13.13
N ASP A 104 -13.08 -29.48 -13.23
CA ASP A 104 -13.52 -30.00 -14.53
C ASP A 104 -14.39 -29.01 -15.31
N GLU A 105 -15.16 -28.17 -14.62
CA GLU A 105 -15.93 -27.08 -15.25
C GLU A 105 -14.99 -26.02 -15.82
N VAL A 106 -13.99 -25.60 -15.03
CA VAL A 106 -12.97 -24.65 -15.49
C VAL A 106 -12.20 -25.24 -16.67
N ARG A 107 -11.76 -26.50 -16.59
CA ARG A 107 -11.08 -27.18 -17.70
C ARG A 107 -11.95 -27.25 -18.95
N SER A 108 -13.25 -27.52 -18.81
CA SER A 108 -14.19 -27.56 -19.92
C SER A 108 -14.27 -26.20 -20.61
N VAL A 109 -14.46 -25.11 -19.85
CA VAL A 109 -14.52 -23.75 -20.39
C VAL A 109 -13.19 -23.34 -21.03
N LEU A 110 -12.06 -23.65 -20.40
CA LEU A 110 -10.74 -23.34 -20.93
C LEU A 110 -10.35 -24.21 -22.13
N ARG A 111 -10.97 -25.38 -22.34
CA ARG A 111 -10.78 -26.21 -23.55
C ARG A 111 -11.74 -25.85 -24.68
N GLY A 112 -12.98 -25.49 -24.37
CA GLY A 112 -14.10 -25.37 -25.32
C GLY A 112 -14.22 -24.08 -26.12
N GLY A 113 -13.32 -23.10 -25.94
CA GLY A 113 -13.32 -21.86 -26.73
C GLY A 113 -12.54 -22.00 -28.03
N ASP A 114 -13.21 -21.87 -29.17
CA ASP A 114 -12.53 -21.64 -30.45
C ASP A 114 -12.12 -20.16 -30.58
N PRO A 115 -10.95 -19.87 -31.20
CA PRO A 115 -10.00 -20.84 -31.79
C PRO A 115 -8.96 -21.40 -30.78
N PRO A 116 -8.29 -22.52 -31.11
CA PRO A 116 -7.12 -23.01 -30.39
C PRO A 116 -6.04 -21.92 -30.35
N GLY A 117 -5.45 -21.65 -29.18
CA GLY A 117 -4.41 -20.64 -29.04
C GLY A 117 -4.87 -19.23 -28.64
N ASP A 118 -6.16 -19.03 -28.32
CA ASP A 118 -6.67 -17.77 -27.73
C ASP A 118 -5.82 -17.26 -26.55
N PRO A 119 -5.08 -16.14 -26.69
CA PRO A 119 -4.12 -15.68 -25.68
C PRO A 119 -4.76 -15.37 -24.32
N VAL A 120 -5.93 -14.73 -24.30
CA VAL A 120 -6.62 -14.32 -23.06
C VAL A 120 -6.96 -15.54 -22.21
N ARG A 121 -7.49 -16.57 -22.86
CA ARG A 121 -7.84 -17.84 -22.22
C ARG A 121 -6.61 -18.56 -21.67
N LEU A 122 -5.53 -18.59 -22.44
CA LEU A 122 -4.29 -19.24 -22.04
C LEU A 122 -3.61 -18.51 -20.87
N VAL A 123 -3.59 -17.18 -20.91
CA VAL A 123 -3.12 -16.33 -19.81
C VAL A 123 -3.91 -16.60 -18.54
N LEU A 124 -5.25 -16.55 -18.60
CA LEU A 124 -6.11 -16.80 -17.44
C LEU A 124 -5.88 -18.21 -16.86
N ALA A 125 -5.71 -19.21 -17.74
CA ALA A 125 -5.40 -20.58 -17.34
C ALA A 125 -4.05 -20.68 -16.60
N ALA A 126 -3.02 -20.02 -17.13
CA ALA A 126 -1.68 -19.99 -16.56
C ALA A 126 -1.68 -19.27 -15.21
N GLU A 127 -2.27 -18.09 -15.11
CA GLU A 127 -2.32 -17.30 -13.88
C GLU A 127 -3.10 -17.98 -12.77
N ARG A 128 -4.18 -18.69 -13.10
CA ARG A 128 -4.90 -19.51 -12.11
C ARG A 128 -4.00 -20.58 -11.47
N LEU A 129 -3.02 -21.12 -12.19
CA LEU A 129 -2.06 -22.07 -11.64
C LEU A 129 -1.05 -21.38 -10.74
N VAL A 130 -0.58 -20.23 -11.19
CA VAL A 130 0.33 -19.37 -10.44
C VAL A 130 -0.32 -19.01 -9.11
N ALA A 131 -1.60 -18.66 -9.10
CA ALA A 131 -2.38 -18.35 -7.90
C ALA A 131 -2.63 -19.56 -6.97
N LYS A 132 -2.56 -20.80 -7.48
CA LYS A 132 -2.72 -22.03 -6.70
C LYS A 132 -1.39 -22.65 -6.25
N ASP A 133 -0.26 -22.05 -6.59
CA ASP A 133 1.09 -22.63 -6.45
C ASP A 133 1.24 -24.00 -7.15
N ARG A 134 0.51 -24.21 -8.27
CA ARG A 134 0.44 -25.51 -9.00
C ARG A 134 1.02 -25.46 -10.41
N LEU A 135 2.01 -24.59 -10.66
CA LEU A 135 2.69 -24.47 -11.96
C LEU A 135 3.25 -25.81 -12.47
N GLY A 136 3.70 -26.71 -11.58
CA GLY A 136 4.23 -28.03 -11.94
C GLY A 136 3.18 -29.05 -12.42
N GLU A 137 1.88 -28.75 -12.34
CA GLU A 137 0.80 -29.73 -12.53
C GLU A 137 0.01 -29.59 -13.85
N LEU A 138 0.36 -28.63 -14.72
CA LEU A 138 -0.38 -28.40 -15.97
C LEU A 138 0.35 -28.64 -17.30
N PRO A 139 1.00 -29.80 -17.51
CA PRO A 139 1.62 -30.10 -18.79
C PRO A 139 0.68 -30.12 -20.01
N PRO A 140 -0.57 -30.65 -20.02
CA PRO A 140 -1.22 -30.90 -21.32
C PRO A 140 -1.78 -29.66 -22.05
N LEU A 141 -2.16 -28.60 -21.32
CA LEU A 141 -2.85 -27.43 -21.88
C LEU A 141 -1.90 -26.27 -22.18
N LEU A 142 -0.76 -26.22 -21.50
CA LEU A 142 0.34 -25.27 -21.72
C LEU A 142 1.55 -25.91 -22.44
N ALA A 143 1.55 -27.23 -22.67
CA ALA A 143 2.59 -27.91 -23.45
C ALA A 143 2.66 -27.32 -24.86
N GLY A 144 3.86 -26.90 -25.25
CA GLY A 144 4.12 -26.35 -26.58
C GLY A 144 3.69 -24.90 -26.77
N ILE A 145 3.12 -24.24 -25.75
CA ILE A 145 2.85 -22.81 -25.80
C ILE A 145 4.09 -22.05 -25.35
N ASP A 146 4.52 -21.10 -26.16
CA ASP A 146 5.62 -20.21 -25.83
C ASP A 146 5.28 -19.35 -24.61
N GLN A 147 6.06 -19.52 -23.54
CA GLN A 147 5.91 -18.77 -22.30
C GLN A 147 6.11 -17.27 -22.49
N ALA A 148 6.92 -16.86 -23.48
CA ALA A 148 7.12 -15.45 -23.81
C ALA A 148 5.83 -14.81 -24.36
N VAL A 149 5.03 -15.56 -25.12
CA VAL A 149 3.75 -15.09 -25.65
C VAL A 149 2.73 -14.87 -24.52
N LEU A 150 2.65 -15.80 -23.57
CA LEU A 150 1.78 -15.66 -22.40
C LEU A 150 2.20 -14.48 -21.52
N ARG A 151 3.51 -14.30 -21.35
CA ARG A 151 4.08 -13.20 -20.59
C ARG A 151 3.72 -11.84 -21.19
N ALA A 152 3.84 -11.69 -22.51
CA ALA A 152 3.51 -10.46 -23.23
C ALA A 152 1.99 -10.18 -23.29
N ALA A 153 1.18 -11.24 -23.28
CA ALA A 153 -0.28 -11.12 -23.33
C ALA A 153 -0.94 -10.91 -21.95
N SER A 154 -0.21 -11.13 -20.86
CA SER A 154 -0.76 -10.98 -19.50
C SER A 154 -0.90 -9.50 -19.10
N PRO A 155 -2.08 -9.09 -18.59
CA PRO A 155 -2.25 -7.78 -18.01
C PRO A 155 -1.68 -7.66 -16.59
N LEU A 156 -1.34 -8.78 -15.95
CA LEU A 156 -0.89 -8.84 -14.56
C LEU A 156 0.62 -9.11 -14.48
N ILE A 157 1.20 -8.87 -13.30
CA ILE A 157 2.60 -9.21 -13.05
C ILE A 157 2.81 -10.69 -12.71
N ASP A 158 1.75 -11.44 -12.36
CA ASP A 158 1.81 -12.79 -11.81
C ASP A 158 2.64 -13.77 -12.66
N LEU A 159 2.37 -13.82 -13.97
CA LEU A 159 3.13 -14.68 -14.88
C LEU A 159 4.58 -14.22 -14.99
N LYS A 160 4.79 -12.91 -15.16
CA LYS A 160 6.13 -12.32 -15.29
C LYS A 160 6.97 -12.64 -14.04
N TRP A 161 6.38 -12.51 -12.85
CA TRP A 161 7.02 -12.86 -11.58
C TRP A 161 7.33 -14.35 -11.48
N SER A 162 6.38 -15.22 -11.83
CA SER A 162 6.58 -16.68 -11.74
C SER A 162 7.72 -17.19 -12.62
N GLN A 163 8.06 -16.45 -13.67
CA GLN A 163 9.10 -16.76 -14.63
C GLN A 163 10.46 -16.12 -14.29
N LEU A 164 10.58 -15.34 -13.21
CA LEU A 164 11.86 -14.76 -12.77
C LEU A 164 12.89 -15.82 -12.37
N GLY A 165 12.45 -17.05 -12.04
CA GLY A 165 13.35 -18.12 -11.64
C GLY A 165 14.11 -17.81 -10.35
N LEU A 166 13.44 -17.17 -9.37
CA LEU A 166 14.04 -16.79 -8.10
C LEU A 166 14.69 -18.00 -7.40
N ALA A 167 15.94 -17.84 -7.00
CA ALA A 167 16.69 -18.88 -6.29
C ALA A 167 16.05 -19.22 -4.94
N GLU A 168 16.27 -20.44 -4.45
CA GLU A 168 15.74 -20.89 -3.15
C GLU A 168 16.13 -19.95 -1.99
N GLY A 169 17.37 -19.44 -2.03
CA GLY A 169 17.86 -18.46 -1.05
C GLY A 169 17.07 -17.16 -1.03
N HIS A 170 16.59 -16.68 -2.19
CA HIS A 170 15.73 -15.50 -2.24
C HIS A 170 14.40 -15.75 -1.52
N LEU A 171 13.75 -16.88 -1.81
CA LEU A 171 12.49 -17.25 -1.18
C LEU A 171 12.65 -17.53 0.32
N TYR A 172 13.81 -18.06 0.74
CA TYR A 172 14.17 -18.20 2.16
C TYR A 172 14.18 -16.84 2.86
N TRP A 173 14.97 -15.88 2.36
CA TRP A 173 15.08 -14.56 2.97
C TRP A 173 13.76 -13.80 2.94
N LEU A 174 12.98 -13.91 1.88
CA LEU A 174 11.66 -13.30 1.79
C LEU A 174 10.75 -13.81 2.92
N ARG A 175 10.76 -15.13 3.20
CA ARG A 175 10.02 -15.70 4.34
C ARG A 175 10.55 -15.20 5.68
N CYS A 176 11.87 -15.11 5.87
CA CYS A 176 12.47 -14.59 7.10
C CYS A 176 12.05 -13.14 7.36
N PHE A 177 12.22 -12.25 6.39
CA PHE A 177 11.81 -10.85 6.51
C PHE A 177 10.29 -10.70 6.69
N ALA A 178 9.47 -11.46 5.94
CA ALA A 178 8.03 -11.42 6.13
C ALA A 178 7.61 -11.84 7.55
N ARG A 179 8.18 -12.92 8.10
CA ARG A 179 7.89 -13.35 9.48
C ARG A 179 8.38 -12.32 10.51
N ASN A 180 9.55 -11.74 10.29
CA ASN A 180 10.09 -10.70 11.15
C ASN A 180 9.21 -9.43 11.17
N MET A 181 8.83 -8.93 10.00
CA MET A 181 8.07 -7.68 9.90
C MET A 181 6.59 -7.81 10.26
N MET A 182 6.00 -8.99 10.04
CA MET A 182 4.57 -9.22 10.26
C MET A 182 4.25 -9.89 11.61
N ARG A 183 5.23 -10.59 12.20
CA ARG A 183 5.04 -11.35 13.45
C ARG A 183 6.08 -11.06 14.53
N HIS A 184 7.01 -10.13 14.28
CA HIS A 184 8.10 -9.79 15.19
C HIS A 184 8.98 -11.00 15.56
N GLU A 185 9.04 -12.00 14.68
CA GLU A 185 9.94 -13.14 14.87
C GLU A 185 11.39 -12.71 14.58
N PRO A 186 12.38 -13.12 15.39
CA PRO A 186 13.76 -12.71 15.17
C PRO A 186 14.28 -13.23 13.82
N LEU A 187 15.05 -12.39 13.12
CA LEU A 187 15.83 -12.84 11.96
C LEU A 187 16.95 -13.79 12.42
N PRO A 188 17.35 -14.77 11.59
CA PRO A 188 18.46 -15.66 11.91
C PRO A 188 19.74 -14.86 12.21
N ASP A 189 20.64 -15.44 12.99
CA ASP A 189 22.01 -14.92 13.06
C ASP A 189 22.68 -15.08 11.68
N PRO A 190 23.40 -14.07 11.15
CA PRO A 190 24.03 -14.17 9.83
C PRO A 190 24.93 -15.40 9.66
N ASP A 191 25.62 -15.83 10.72
CA ASP A 191 26.53 -16.99 10.69
C ASP A 191 25.77 -18.32 10.78
N CYS A 192 24.48 -18.29 11.14
CA CYS A 192 23.60 -19.45 11.31
C CYS A 192 22.47 -19.51 10.27
N ALA A 193 22.42 -18.58 9.31
CA ALA A 193 21.37 -18.56 8.28
C ALA A 193 21.50 -19.78 7.35
N GLU A 194 20.36 -20.33 6.89
CA GLU A 194 20.34 -21.51 6.01
C GLU A 194 20.84 -21.21 4.59
N HIS A 195 20.81 -19.94 4.19
CA HIS A 195 21.25 -19.47 2.88
C HIS A 195 22.12 -18.22 3.02
N GLU A 196 23.05 -18.05 2.08
CA GLU A 196 23.93 -16.89 2.01
C GLU A 196 23.15 -15.57 1.84
N ILE A 197 23.76 -14.47 2.28
CA ILE A 197 23.26 -13.11 2.08
C ILE A 197 23.22 -12.82 0.58
N LEU A 198 22.10 -12.24 0.11
CA LEU A 198 21.86 -12.02 -1.32
C LEU A 198 22.68 -10.90 -1.95
N PHE A 199 23.29 -10.02 -1.14
CA PHE A 199 24.02 -8.84 -1.58
C PHE A 199 25.49 -8.91 -1.16
N ASP A 200 26.40 -8.47 -2.02
CA ASP A 200 27.82 -8.57 -1.76
C ASP A 200 28.27 -7.64 -0.61
N PRO A 201 29.18 -8.08 0.27
CA PRO A 201 29.65 -7.26 1.39
C PRO A 201 30.27 -5.90 0.99
N PRO A 202 31.04 -5.78 -0.12
CA PRO A 202 31.52 -4.48 -0.59
C PRO A 202 30.40 -3.48 -0.91
N ALA A 203 29.32 -3.89 -1.58
CA ALA A 203 28.19 -3.01 -1.86
C ALA A 203 27.47 -2.56 -0.58
N LEU A 204 27.30 -3.46 0.39
CA LEU A 204 26.74 -3.13 1.71
C LEU A 204 27.60 -2.12 2.48
N ALA A 205 28.93 -2.29 2.45
CA ALA A 205 29.85 -1.36 3.08
C ALA A 205 29.87 0.00 2.38
N LEU A 206 29.80 0.03 1.05
CA LEU A 206 29.72 1.25 0.26
C LEU A 206 28.44 2.02 0.56
N TRP A 207 27.29 1.34 0.56
CA TRP A 207 26.02 1.94 0.96
C TRP A 207 26.15 2.58 2.34
N ARG A 208 26.59 1.81 3.34
CA ARG A 208 26.75 2.28 4.72
C ARG A 208 27.66 3.49 4.83
N GLY A 209 28.75 3.54 4.08
CA GLY A 209 29.69 4.67 4.06
C GLY A 209 29.20 5.90 3.30
N SER A 210 28.15 5.76 2.49
CA SER A 210 27.60 6.83 1.64
C SER A 210 26.34 7.51 2.20
N VAL A 211 25.73 6.92 3.24
CA VAL A 211 24.52 7.46 3.88
C VAL A 211 24.77 8.85 4.44
N VAL A 212 23.88 9.78 4.10
CA VAL A 212 23.76 11.09 4.75
C VAL A 212 22.54 11.08 5.66
N ARG A 213 22.69 11.57 6.88
CA ARG A 213 21.61 11.57 7.88
C ARG A 213 21.44 12.92 8.53
N LEU A 214 20.26 13.19 9.09
CA LEU A 214 20.07 14.34 9.97
C LEU A 214 21.04 14.26 11.15
N ASP A 215 21.74 15.37 11.41
CA ASP A 215 22.69 15.48 12.51
C ASP A 215 21.92 15.70 13.81
N GLU A 216 22.10 14.83 14.80
CA GLU A 216 21.47 14.95 16.12
C GLU A 216 21.78 16.29 16.81
N ARG A 217 22.91 16.95 16.47
CA ARG A 217 23.25 18.29 16.96
C ARG A 217 22.31 19.38 16.44
N GLN A 218 21.64 19.13 15.32
CA GLN A 218 20.63 20.01 14.74
C GLN A 218 19.26 19.84 15.40
N ALA A 219 19.08 18.86 16.30
CA ALA A 219 17.83 18.69 17.02
C ALA A 219 17.52 19.91 17.89
N CYS A 220 16.39 20.56 17.60
CA CYS A 220 15.85 21.64 18.41
C CYS A 220 15.28 21.05 19.70
N ARG A 221 15.68 21.61 20.86
CA ARG A 221 15.16 21.17 22.17
C ARG A 221 13.70 21.58 22.40
N ARG A 222 13.17 22.51 21.59
CA ARG A 222 11.78 22.98 21.64
C ARG A 222 11.44 23.72 20.35
N VAL A 223 10.41 23.25 19.65
CA VAL A 223 9.57 24.13 18.85
C VAL A 223 8.45 24.56 19.80
N GLU A 224 8.25 25.87 19.99
CA GLU A 224 7.05 26.34 20.66
C GLU A 224 5.85 25.96 19.77
N GLU A 225 4.97 25.09 20.27
CA GLU A 225 3.73 24.78 19.56
C GLU A 225 2.95 26.08 19.37
N ALA A 226 2.62 26.42 18.13
CA ALA A 226 1.64 27.46 17.86
C ALA A 226 0.36 27.12 18.66
N PRO A 227 -0.31 28.11 19.28
CA PRO A 227 -1.47 27.85 20.12
C PRO A 227 -2.48 27.00 19.35
N LYS A 228 -2.82 25.83 19.91
CA LYS A 228 -3.83 24.89 19.39
C LYS A 228 -5.20 25.59 19.40
N GLY A 229 -5.44 26.42 18.40
CA GLY A 229 -6.65 27.22 18.27
C GLY A 229 -7.85 26.34 17.90
N GLY A 230 -8.41 25.62 18.89
CA GLY A 230 -9.53 24.71 18.69
C GLY A 230 -10.74 25.38 17.99
N ALA A 231 -10.91 26.70 18.16
CA ALA A 231 -11.94 27.47 17.44
C ALA A 231 -11.68 27.56 15.93
N ALA A 232 -10.44 27.79 15.51
CA ALA A 232 -10.07 27.84 14.09
C ALA A 232 -10.23 26.47 13.44
N LEU A 233 -9.75 25.41 14.12
CA LEU A 233 -9.88 24.04 13.61
C LEU A 233 -11.34 23.60 13.46
N LYS A 234 -12.18 23.95 14.44
CA LYS A 234 -13.62 23.69 14.40
C LYS A 234 -14.29 24.35 13.19
N GLU A 235 -13.92 25.59 12.87
CA GLU A 235 -14.48 26.30 11.72
C GLU A 235 -13.99 25.70 10.40
N THR A 236 -12.71 25.33 10.30
CA THR A 236 -12.18 24.59 9.15
C THR A 236 -12.94 23.27 8.92
N CYS A 237 -13.17 22.48 9.98
CA CYS A 237 -13.95 21.25 9.86
C CYS A 237 -15.36 21.51 9.34
N ARG A 238 -16.04 22.55 9.85
CA ARG A 238 -17.40 22.91 9.41
C ARG A 238 -17.43 23.33 7.93
N ALA A 239 -16.50 24.19 7.52
CA ALA A 239 -16.41 24.66 6.15
C ALA A 239 -16.17 23.48 5.18
N LEU A 240 -15.23 22.60 5.53
CA LEU A 240 -14.89 21.44 4.71
C LEU A 240 -16.02 20.41 4.65
N THR A 241 -16.67 20.12 5.78
CA THR A 241 -17.87 19.26 5.78
C THR A 241 -18.95 19.79 4.86
N ARG A 242 -19.26 21.10 4.92
CA ARG A 242 -20.26 21.72 4.04
C ARG A 242 -19.87 21.65 2.57
N ALA A 243 -18.59 21.86 2.24
CA ALA A 243 -18.10 21.76 0.86
C ALA A 243 -18.29 20.33 0.32
N LEU A 244 -17.84 19.32 1.06
CA LEU A 244 -17.95 17.92 0.63
C LEU A 244 -19.41 17.42 0.61
N GLU A 245 -20.28 17.90 1.51
CA GLU A 245 -21.73 17.63 1.46
C GLU A 245 -22.39 18.31 0.26
N GLY A 246 -22.04 19.56 -0.03
CA GLY A 246 -22.55 20.30 -1.18
C GLY A 246 -22.19 19.65 -2.52
N MET A 247 -21.06 18.93 -2.56
CA MET A 247 -20.62 18.12 -3.71
C MET A 247 -21.24 16.71 -3.74
N GLY A 248 -21.97 16.30 -2.70
CA GLY A 248 -22.52 14.94 -2.59
C GLY A 248 -21.47 13.85 -2.32
N VAL A 249 -20.25 14.23 -1.91
CA VAL A 249 -19.15 13.31 -1.61
C VAL A 249 -19.41 12.57 -0.30
N LEU A 250 -19.79 13.29 0.76
CA LEU A 250 -20.07 12.65 2.06
C LEU A 250 -21.40 11.88 2.02
N GLN A 251 -21.40 10.70 2.62
CA GLN A 251 -22.56 9.82 2.73
C GLN A 251 -22.87 9.49 4.19
N GLY A 252 -24.14 9.24 4.47
CA GLY A 252 -24.59 8.82 5.81
C GLY A 252 -24.31 9.85 6.91
N TRP A 253 -23.95 9.37 8.10
CA TRP A 253 -23.62 10.18 9.29
C TRP A 253 -22.16 9.95 9.72
N GLU A 254 -21.56 10.93 10.39
CA GLU A 254 -20.31 10.70 11.12
C GLU A 254 -20.62 9.77 12.31
N SER A 255 -19.84 8.70 12.44
CA SER A 255 -19.91 7.77 13.57
C SER A 255 -18.61 7.77 14.36
N ARG A 256 -18.70 7.40 15.63
CA ARG A 256 -17.53 7.10 16.45
C ARG A 256 -17.11 5.67 16.18
N THR A 257 -15.83 5.45 15.92
CA THR A 257 -15.26 4.09 15.86
C THR A 257 -14.58 3.75 17.18
N GLU A 258 -14.82 2.55 17.68
CA GLU A 258 -14.14 2.02 18.87
C GLU A 258 -13.00 1.06 18.47
N ALA A 259 -12.74 0.90 17.18
CA ALA A 259 -11.77 -0.04 16.63
C ALA A 259 -10.30 0.48 16.67
N THR A 260 -9.94 1.28 17.67
CA THR A 260 -8.62 1.91 17.80
C THR A 260 -8.33 2.30 19.25
N VAL A 261 -7.05 2.43 19.60
CA VAL A 261 -6.63 2.96 20.91
C VAL A 261 -6.73 4.48 21.02
N SER A 262 -6.97 5.19 19.90
CA SER A 262 -7.12 6.64 19.91
C SER A 262 -8.30 7.09 20.80
N PRO A 263 -8.14 8.11 21.65
CA PRO A 263 -9.20 8.55 22.56
C PRO A 263 -10.40 9.17 21.81
N TYR A 264 -10.11 9.85 20.69
CA TYR A 264 -11.11 10.31 19.74
C TYR A 264 -10.85 9.66 18.39
N ALA A 265 -11.87 9.01 17.87
CA ALA A 265 -11.83 8.41 16.55
C ALA A 265 -13.19 8.54 15.89
N VAL A 266 -13.20 9.06 14.67
CA VAL A 266 -14.39 9.21 13.86
C VAL A 266 -14.21 8.48 12.55
N GLU A 267 -15.32 8.06 11.97
CA GLU A 267 -15.35 7.51 10.62
C GLU A 267 -16.47 8.20 9.84
N ARG A 268 -16.25 8.37 8.54
CA ARG A 268 -17.20 9.06 7.66
C ARG A 268 -17.26 8.32 6.32
N PRO A 269 -18.42 7.73 5.99
CA PRO A 269 -18.65 7.19 4.66
C PRO A 269 -18.64 8.31 3.61
N TRP A 270 -18.10 8.01 2.44
CA TRP A 270 -18.08 8.91 1.30
C TRP A 270 -18.12 8.11 0.00
N ARG A 271 -18.50 8.78 -1.09
CA ARG A 271 -18.56 8.17 -2.41
C ARG A 271 -18.09 9.11 -3.51
N THR A 272 -17.71 8.52 -4.63
CA THR A 272 -17.51 9.23 -5.91
C THR A 272 -17.73 8.26 -7.06
N THR A 273 -17.85 8.80 -8.27
CA THR A 273 -17.88 8.01 -9.50
C THR A 273 -16.88 8.60 -10.47
N ILE A 274 -16.02 7.75 -11.04
CA ILE A 274 -15.09 8.15 -12.09
C ILE A 274 -15.44 7.45 -13.40
N GLY A 275 -15.12 8.11 -14.51
CA GLY A 275 -15.21 7.54 -15.85
C GLY A 275 -13.82 7.43 -16.48
N VAL A 276 -13.50 6.29 -17.07
CA VAL A 276 -12.24 6.08 -17.79
C VAL A 276 -12.54 5.73 -19.23
N ALA A 277 -11.90 6.45 -20.15
CA ALA A 277 -11.83 6.18 -21.57
C ALA A 277 -10.38 6.38 -22.05
N ALA A 278 -9.58 5.31 -22.00
CA ALA A 278 -8.16 5.33 -22.34
C ALA A 278 -7.81 4.13 -23.24
N GLY A 279 -7.54 4.38 -24.52
CA GLY A 279 -7.31 3.32 -25.50
C GLY A 279 -8.55 2.43 -25.68
N ARG A 280 -8.40 1.13 -25.47
CA ARG A 280 -9.51 0.18 -25.45
C ARG A 280 -10.35 0.31 -24.19
N ASN A 281 -9.75 0.46 -23.01
CA ASN A 281 -10.48 0.43 -21.73
C ASN A 281 -11.50 1.59 -21.65
N ARG A 282 -12.78 1.22 -21.46
CA ARG A 282 -13.91 2.14 -21.29
C ARG A 282 -14.85 1.64 -20.18
N PHE A 283 -14.84 2.32 -19.03
CA PHE A 283 -15.67 1.92 -17.89
C PHE A 283 -16.08 3.11 -17.01
N GLU A 284 -16.97 2.83 -16.06
CA GLU A 284 -17.26 3.67 -14.89
C GLU A 284 -16.89 2.89 -13.63
N LEU A 285 -16.37 3.58 -12.62
CA LEU A 285 -16.11 3.00 -11.30
C LEU A 285 -16.86 3.80 -10.25
N GLU A 286 -17.80 3.14 -9.57
CA GLU A 286 -18.40 3.64 -8.35
C GLU A 286 -17.50 3.32 -7.14
N VAL A 287 -17.05 4.36 -6.47
CA VAL A 287 -16.20 4.26 -5.28
C VAL A 287 -17.07 4.54 -4.06
N ASN A 288 -17.17 3.56 -3.17
CA ASN A 288 -17.78 3.72 -1.86
C ASN A 288 -16.75 3.36 -0.80
N GLN A 289 -16.35 4.33 0.02
CA GLN A 289 -15.33 4.13 1.04
C GLN A 289 -15.73 4.76 2.38
N ILE A 290 -15.00 4.35 3.41
CA ILE A 290 -15.06 4.95 4.74
C ILE A 290 -13.65 5.41 5.04
N SER A 291 -13.51 6.68 5.36
CA SER A 291 -12.27 7.24 5.88
C SER A 291 -12.36 7.40 7.38
N TYR A 292 -11.20 7.33 8.02
CA TYR A 292 -11.07 7.34 9.47
C TYR A 292 -10.28 8.58 9.88
N GLY A 293 -10.53 9.07 11.08
CA GLY A 293 -9.71 10.14 11.63
C GLY A 293 -9.53 9.98 13.12
N ARG A 294 -8.33 10.28 13.58
CA ARG A 294 -7.87 9.99 14.94
C ARG A 294 -7.20 11.22 15.55
N GLY A 295 -7.14 11.28 16.88
CA GLY A 295 -6.53 12.40 17.58
C GLY A 295 -6.87 12.49 19.06
N PHE A 296 -6.34 13.52 19.71
CA PHE A 296 -6.46 13.77 21.15
C PHE A 296 -7.67 14.64 21.51
N ASN A 297 -8.36 15.17 20.51
CA ASN A 297 -9.68 15.78 20.66
C ASN A 297 -10.54 15.56 19.40
N ILE A 298 -11.84 15.82 19.53
CA ILE A 298 -12.81 15.59 18.45
C ILE A 298 -12.53 16.42 17.18
N HIS A 299 -11.97 17.63 17.30
CA HIS A 299 -11.68 18.46 16.14
C HIS A 299 -10.45 17.96 15.37
N GLN A 300 -9.44 17.44 16.06
CA GLN A 300 -8.31 16.74 15.45
C GLN A 300 -8.75 15.48 14.71
N ALA A 301 -9.54 14.62 15.38
CA ALA A 301 -10.07 13.41 14.74
C ALA A 301 -10.90 13.75 13.50
N ARG A 302 -11.76 14.77 13.58
CA ARG A 302 -12.59 15.19 12.45
C ARG A 302 -11.78 15.78 11.30
N ILE A 303 -10.80 16.65 11.55
CA ILE A 303 -10.00 17.20 10.45
C ILE A 303 -9.18 16.10 9.77
N SER A 304 -8.61 15.17 10.55
CA SER A 304 -7.86 14.03 10.03
C SER A 304 -8.74 13.20 9.10
N CYS A 305 -9.97 12.87 9.52
CA CYS A 305 -10.93 12.13 8.71
C CYS A 305 -11.29 12.87 7.42
N LEU A 306 -11.62 14.17 7.50
CA LEU A 306 -12.02 14.95 6.34
C LEU A 306 -10.86 15.17 5.36
N MET A 307 -9.63 15.36 5.85
CA MET A 307 -8.46 15.52 5.00
C MET A 307 -8.06 14.21 4.32
N GLU A 308 -8.23 13.07 4.99
CA GLU A 308 -8.10 11.75 4.35
C GLU A 308 -9.14 11.57 3.22
N ILE A 309 -10.39 12.01 3.42
CA ILE A 309 -11.40 12.00 2.34
C ILE A 309 -10.97 12.89 1.18
N VAL A 310 -10.52 14.12 1.44
CA VAL A 310 -10.05 15.04 0.40
C VAL A 310 -8.89 14.43 -0.41
N GLU A 311 -7.94 13.83 0.28
CA GLU A 311 -6.82 13.12 -0.31
C GLU A 311 -7.29 11.99 -1.23
N ARG A 312 -8.09 11.05 -0.70
CA ARG A 312 -8.55 9.87 -1.45
C ARG A 312 -9.49 10.23 -2.58
N PHE A 313 -10.41 11.17 -2.36
CA PHE A 313 -11.30 11.68 -3.40
C PHE A 313 -10.52 12.30 -4.57
N SER A 314 -9.39 12.94 -4.29
CA SER A 314 -8.51 13.53 -5.32
C SER A 314 -7.64 12.48 -6.04
N ALA A 315 -7.37 11.34 -5.40
CA ALA A 315 -6.57 10.26 -5.96
C ALA A 315 -7.28 9.39 -7.01
N PHE A 316 -8.62 9.47 -7.12
CA PHE A 316 -9.39 8.80 -8.18
C PHE A 316 -9.56 9.72 -9.40
N ALA A 317 -8.91 9.38 -10.51
CA ALA A 317 -8.95 10.17 -11.73
C ALA A 317 -10.01 9.68 -12.72
N SER A 318 -10.78 10.62 -13.27
CA SER A 318 -11.51 10.38 -14.53
C SER A 318 -10.60 10.68 -15.71
N VAL A 319 -10.65 9.83 -16.75
CA VAL A 319 -9.81 9.95 -17.94
C VAL A 319 -10.68 10.04 -19.19
N GLU A 320 -10.51 11.10 -19.96
CA GLU A 320 -11.22 11.36 -21.22
C GLU A 320 -10.34 12.19 -22.15
N ASP A 321 -10.36 11.89 -23.46
CA ASP A 321 -9.53 12.53 -24.50
C ASP A 321 -8.03 12.56 -24.17
N GLY A 322 -7.51 11.48 -23.57
CA GLY A 322 -6.11 11.37 -23.19
C GLY A 322 -5.70 12.32 -22.07
N ARG A 323 -6.64 12.76 -21.22
CA ARG A 323 -6.37 13.66 -20.09
C ARG A 323 -7.06 13.19 -18.82
N CYS A 324 -6.41 13.42 -17.68
CA CYS A 324 -7.05 13.30 -16.36
C CYS A 324 -7.81 14.60 -16.06
N ARG A 325 -9.12 14.49 -15.79
CA ARG A 325 -10.07 15.61 -15.69
C ARG A 325 -10.39 15.97 -14.22
N GLY A 326 -10.87 17.20 -14.00
CA GLY A 326 -11.35 17.67 -12.69
C GLY A 326 -10.28 18.22 -11.75
N TYR A 327 -9.04 18.33 -12.23
CA TYR A 327 -7.91 18.93 -11.53
C TYR A 327 -7.73 20.39 -11.95
N LYS A 328 -7.21 21.22 -11.04
CA LYS A 328 -6.91 22.63 -11.32
C LYS A 328 -5.95 22.78 -12.51
N CYS A 329 -5.03 21.83 -12.66
CA CYS A 329 -4.22 21.64 -13.84
C CYS A 329 -4.54 20.25 -14.39
N GLU A 330 -5.22 20.15 -15.53
CA GLU A 330 -5.48 18.86 -16.15
C GLU A 330 -4.18 18.20 -16.60
N HIS A 331 -4.02 16.91 -16.29
CA HIS A 331 -2.84 16.15 -16.68
C HIS A 331 -3.02 15.51 -18.05
N ALA A 332 -2.07 15.75 -18.95
CA ALA A 332 -2.07 15.10 -20.25
C ALA A 332 -1.37 13.74 -20.14
N LEU A 333 -2.00 12.70 -20.68
CA LEU A 333 -1.44 11.36 -20.71
C LEU A 333 -0.67 11.13 -22.01
N LEU A 334 0.58 10.70 -21.89
CA LEU A 334 1.37 10.20 -23.01
C LEU A 334 1.27 8.67 -23.04
N LYS A 335 1.25 8.07 -24.22
CA LYS A 335 1.31 6.61 -24.38
C LYS A 335 2.56 6.22 -25.16
N GLY A 336 3.33 5.28 -24.64
CA GLY A 336 4.56 4.77 -25.27
C GLY A 336 5.39 3.94 -24.30
N THR A 337 6.44 3.28 -24.80
CA THR A 337 7.44 2.66 -23.90
C THR A 337 8.35 3.72 -23.28
N TYR A 338 9.09 3.35 -22.24
CA TYR A 338 10.13 4.21 -21.68
C TYR A 338 11.13 4.65 -22.76
N GLU A 339 11.64 3.69 -23.54
CA GLU A 339 12.68 3.91 -24.56
C GLU A 339 12.19 4.81 -25.70
N GLU A 340 10.93 4.67 -26.13
CA GLU A 340 10.33 5.51 -27.16
C GLU A 340 10.24 6.97 -26.72
N LEU A 341 9.79 7.21 -25.47
CA LEU A 341 9.64 8.54 -24.91
C LEU A 341 11.00 9.19 -24.62
N GLU A 342 11.94 8.44 -24.06
CA GLU A 342 13.31 8.90 -23.81
C GLU A 342 14.02 9.28 -25.12
N ALA A 343 13.95 8.42 -26.15
CA ALA A 343 14.52 8.72 -27.47
C ALA A 343 13.85 9.93 -28.14
N GLY A 344 12.59 10.20 -27.82
CA GLY A 344 11.84 11.39 -28.24
C GLY A 344 12.19 12.66 -27.48
N GLY A 345 13.07 12.61 -26.47
CA GLY A 345 13.47 13.75 -25.64
C GLY A 345 12.45 14.13 -24.57
N VAL A 346 11.49 13.26 -24.25
CA VAL A 346 10.56 13.45 -23.14
C VAL A 346 11.31 13.18 -21.83
N PRO A 347 11.25 14.07 -20.82
CA PRO A 347 11.84 13.80 -19.51
C PRO A 347 10.98 12.75 -18.80
N VAL A 348 11.34 11.48 -18.94
CA VAL A 348 10.56 10.34 -18.42
C VAL A 348 11.32 9.65 -17.29
N LEU A 349 10.59 9.17 -16.27
CA LEU A 349 11.14 8.39 -15.18
C LEU A 349 11.47 6.98 -15.68
N ASP A 350 12.73 6.58 -15.57
CA ASP A 350 13.16 5.21 -15.79
C ASP A 350 12.47 4.25 -14.80
N PRO A 351 11.63 3.31 -15.26
CA PRO A 351 11.02 2.30 -14.39
C PRO A 351 12.04 1.45 -13.63
N ALA A 352 13.28 1.31 -14.12
CA ALA A 352 14.34 0.59 -13.41
C ALA A 352 14.81 1.32 -12.14
N ALA A 353 14.52 2.62 -11.99
CA ALA A 353 14.75 3.36 -10.75
C ALA A 353 13.71 3.04 -9.66
N LEU A 354 12.62 2.34 -9.99
CA LEU A 354 11.57 1.95 -9.05
C LEU A 354 11.85 0.58 -8.44
N THR A 355 11.36 0.36 -7.22
CA THR A 355 11.42 -0.94 -6.54
C THR A 355 10.27 -1.85 -7.00
N LEU A 356 10.17 -2.13 -8.30
CA LEU A 356 9.12 -2.98 -8.87
C LEU A 356 9.32 -4.45 -8.48
N GLU A 357 8.22 -5.17 -8.25
CA GLU A 357 8.22 -6.61 -7.97
C GLU A 357 8.73 -7.44 -9.16
N VAL A 358 8.55 -6.90 -10.37
CA VAL A 358 9.03 -7.47 -11.62
C VAL A 358 9.69 -6.35 -12.42
N PRO A 359 10.89 -6.58 -12.99
CA PRO A 359 11.51 -5.61 -13.89
C PRO A 359 10.59 -5.24 -15.05
N TYR A 360 10.53 -3.93 -15.35
CA TYR A 360 9.85 -3.42 -16.52
C TYR A 360 10.36 -4.09 -17.80
N ALA A 361 9.46 -4.48 -18.68
CA ALA A 361 9.75 -5.34 -19.83
C ALA A 361 9.66 -4.61 -21.18
N GLY A 362 9.69 -3.27 -21.20
CA GLY A 362 9.49 -2.48 -22.42
C GLY A 362 8.03 -2.43 -22.89
N ASP A 363 7.08 -2.70 -21.98
CA ASP A 363 5.65 -2.64 -22.29
C ASP A 363 5.20 -1.17 -22.49
N PRO A 364 4.36 -0.83 -23.47
CA PRO A 364 3.82 0.51 -23.59
C PRO A 364 2.94 0.87 -22.38
N LEU A 365 3.19 2.05 -21.80
CA LEU A 365 2.46 2.56 -20.64
C LEU A 365 1.82 3.91 -20.94
N TYR A 366 0.89 4.32 -20.08
CA TYR A 366 0.43 5.69 -19.94
C TYR A 366 1.26 6.43 -18.90
N TRP A 367 1.66 7.64 -19.25
CA TRP A 367 2.54 8.47 -18.44
C TRP A 367 1.85 9.80 -18.13
N VAL A 368 1.93 10.23 -16.87
CA VAL A 368 1.36 11.47 -16.37
C VAL A 368 2.47 12.45 -16.00
N ASP A 369 2.22 13.74 -16.16
CA ASP A 369 3.16 14.79 -15.76
C ASP A 369 3.31 14.91 -14.23
N GLY A 370 4.50 15.33 -13.81
CA GLY A 370 4.85 15.62 -12.43
C GLY A 370 6.11 16.48 -12.35
N GLU A 371 6.52 16.79 -11.12
CA GLU A 371 7.68 17.63 -10.82
C GLU A 371 8.71 16.84 -10.01
N ARG A 372 9.90 16.63 -10.57
CA ARG A 372 11.06 16.07 -9.86
C ARG A 372 11.82 17.19 -9.17
N VAL A 373 12.21 17.00 -7.91
CA VAL A 373 13.05 17.97 -7.18
C VAL A 373 14.52 17.55 -7.25
N ILE A 374 15.36 18.41 -7.84
CA ILE A 374 16.81 18.27 -7.93
C ILE A 374 17.45 19.64 -7.67
N GLY A 375 18.49 19.70 -6.84
CA GLY A 375 19.21 20.93 -6.50
C GLY A 375 18.32 22.01 -5.91
N GLY A 376 17.25 21.62 -5.21
CA GLY A 376 16.21 22.53 -4.69
C GLY A 376 15.35 23.20 -5.76
N ARG A 377 15.32 22.68 -6.99
CA ARG A 377 14.49 23.15 -8.11
C ARG A 377 13.53 22.05 -8.56
N SER A 378 12.35 22.44 -9.01
CA SER A 378 11.41 21.55 -9.68
C SER A 378 11.74 21.45 -11.18
N GLU A 379 11.86 20.23 -11.68
CA GLU A 379 12.03 19.90 -13.10
C GLU A 379 10.85 19.03 -13.56
N ALA A 380 10.34 19.27 -14.77
CA ALA A 380 9.24 18.47 -15.30
C ALA A 380 9.69 17.02 -15.55
N VAL A 381 8.84 16.06 -15.19
CA VAL A 381 9.07 14.63 -15.45
C VAL A 381 7.75 13.93 -15.72
N TYR A 382 7.76 12.89 -16.55
CA TYR A 382 6.66 11.97 -16.76
C TYR A 382 6.91 10.67 -16.00
N LEU A 383 5.90 10.17 -15.30
CA LEU A 383 5.95 8.91 -14.54
C LEU A 383 4.75 8.02 -14.91
N PRO A 384 4.81 6.70 -14.68
CA PRO A 384 3.68 5.82 -14.99
C PRO A 384 2.40 6.27 -14.27
N ALA A 385 1.33 6.51 -15.02
CA ALA A 385 0.08 7.08 -14.50
C ALA A 385 -0.55 6.18 -13.41
N GLN A 386 -0.38 4.86 -13.55
CA GLN A 386 -0.83 3.89 -12.55
C GLN A 386 -0.16 4.01 -11.17
N LEU A 387 0.96 4.74 -11.04
CA LEU A 387 1.60 5.04 -9.75
C LEU A 387 1.16 6.39 -9.15
N ALA A 388 0.42 7.20 -9.91
CA ALA A 388 -0.07 8.51 -9.51
C ALA A 388 -1.50 8.47 -8.95
N PHE A 389 -2.33 7.53 -9.41
CA PHE A 389 -3.76 7.46 -9.09
C PHE A 389 -4.14 6.13 -8.42
N LEU A 390 -5.15 6.15 -7.55
CA LEU A 390 -5.72 4.93 -6.97
C LEU A 390 -6.64 4.23 -7.95
N PHE A 391 -6.51 2.91 -8.05
CA PHE A 391 -7.31 2.06 -8.94
C PHE A 391 -7.30 2.55 -10.40
N ALA A 392 -6.13 2.94 -10.91
CA ALA A 392 -5.93 3.16 -12.33
C ALA A 392 -6.04 1.83 -13.09
N ASN A 393 -6.81 1.80 -14.17
CA ASN A 393 -6.99 0.63 -15.04
C ASN A 393 -7.04 1.10 -16.49
N LEU A 394 -5.90 1.60 -16.98
CA LEU A 394 -5.77 2.10 -18.34
C LEU A 394 -5.48 0.93 -19.30
N ASP A 395 -5.57 1.15 -20.62
CA ASP A 395 -5.27 0.13 -21.63
C ASP A 395 -3.75 -0.13 -21.77
N GLU A 396 -3.18 -0.70 -20.72
CA GLU A 396 -1.76 -1.03 -20.46
C GLU A 396 -1.65 -2.19 -19.44
N PRO A 397 -0.54 -2.93 -19.38
CA PRO A 397 -0.33 -3.92 -18.31
C PRO A 397 -0.05 -3.25 -16.95
N ASP A 398 -0.38 -3.96 -15.88
CA ASP A 398 -0.05 -3.55 -14.52
C ASP A 398 1.47 -3.66 -14.28
N LEU A 399 2.03 -2.66 -13.60
CA LEU A 399 3.43 -2.60 -13.18
C LEU A 399 3.66 -3.23 -11.80
N THR A 400 2.64 -3.28 -10.95
CA THR A 400 2.74 -3.76 -9.56
C THR A 400 1.61 -4.74 -9.23
N SER A 401 1.78 -5.55 -8.19
CA SER A 401 0.78 -6.55 -7.77
C SER A 401 -0.49 -5.90 -7.20
N GLY A 402 -0.32 -4.72 -6.62
CA GLY A 402 -1.35 -3.92 -6.00
C GLY A 402 -0.99 -2.44 -5.99
N LEU A 403 -1.99 -1.62 -5.66
CA LEU A 403 -1.87 -0.17 -5.65
C LEU A 403 -1.76 0.31 -4.21
N SER A 404 -0.66 0.99 -3.90
CA SER A 404 -0.43 1.58 -2.59
C SER A 404 -0.97 3.01 -2.52
N SER A 405 -1.61 3.34 -1.40
CA SER A 405 -1.91 4.73 -1.07
C SER A 405 -0.73 5.51 -0.50
N THR A 406 0.43 4.88 -0.31
CA THR A 406 1.64 5.53 0.22
C THR A 406 1.96 6.80 -0.57
N GLY A 407 2.12 7.91 0.15
CA GLY A 407 2.63 9.14 -0.43
C GLY A 407 1.54 10.00 -1.04
N PHE A 408 0.27 9.81 -0.68
CA PHE A 408 -0.68 10.89 -0.85
C PHE A 408 -0.59 11.85 0.34
N GLY A 409 -0.84 13.13 0.11
CA GLY A 409 -0.87 14.11 1.19
C GLY A 409 -1.73 15.28 0.82
N ALA A 410 -2.64 15.64 1.72
CA ALA A 410 -3.47 16.84 1.63
C ALA A 410 -3.06 17.88 2.68
N GLY A 411 -3.11 19.16 2.33
CA GLY A 411 -2.63 20.21 3.23
C GLY A 411 -3.18 21.60 2.94
N ARG A 412 -3.01 22.51 3.90
CA ARG A 412 -3.41 23.93 3.78
C ARG A 412 -2.59 24.74 2.77
N SER A 413 -1.45 24.20 2.35
CA SER A 413 -0.57 24.77 1.32
C SER A 413 0.07 23.63 0.54
N PRO A 414 0.58 23.88 -0.69
CA PRO A 414 1.34 22.88 -1.44
C PRO A 414 2.51 22.29 -0.63
N ALA A 415 3.25 23.13 0.11
CA ALA A 415 4.35 22.67 0.93
C ALA A 415 3.90 21.72 2.06
N ALA A 416 2.77 21.99 2.69
CA ALA A 416 2.22 21.12 3.73
C ALA A 416 1.78 19.76 3.19
N ALA A 417 1.13 19.77 2.03
CA ALA A 417 0.69 18.55 1.34
C ALA A 417 1.89 17.69 0.90
N LYS A 418 2.90 18.30 0.24
CA LYS A 418 4.14 17.63 -0.18
C LYS A 418 4.93 17.08 1.00
N LEU A 419 5.08 17.84 2.10
CA LEU A 419 5.76 17.37 3.31
C LEU A 419 5.05 16.18 3.97
N SER A 420 3.72 16.23 4.07
CA SER A 420 2.93 15.11 4.61
C SER A 420 3.10 13.85 3.76
N ALA A 421 2.99 13.99 2.43
CA ALA A 421 3.17 12.89 1.48
C ALA A 421 4.58 12.28 1.58
N LEU A 422 5.64 13.11 1.65
CA LEU A 422 7.01 12.63 1.80
C LEU A 422 7.27 11.90 3.11
N LEU A 423 6.76 12.43 4.23
CA LEU A 423 6.90 11.78 5.53
C LEU A 423 6.20 10.42 5.54
N GLU A 424 5.05 10.27 4.87
CA GLU A 424 4.42 8.96 4.71
C GLU A 424 5.26 8.02 3.83
N VAL A 425 5.85 8.50 2.71
CA VAL A 425 6.78 7.69 1.90
C VAL A 425 7.94 7.19 2.76
N ILE A 426 8.55 8.06 3.57
CA ILE A 426 9.66 7.70 4.46
C ILE A 426 9.22 6.72 5.55
N GLU A 427 8.02 6.89 6.11
CA GLU A 427 7.44 5.95 7.07
C GLU A 427 7.31 4.55 6.46
N ARG A 428 6.69 4.47 5.28
CA ARG A 428 6.37 3.22 4.59
C ARG A 428 7.63 2.52 4.11
N ASP A 429 8.59 3.30 3.63
CA ASP A 429 9.94 2.83 3.32
C ASP A 429 10.63 2.24 4.56
N ALA A 430 10.66 2.97 5.67
CA ALA A 430 11.23 2.51 6.93
C ALA A 430 10.54 1.24 7.46
N GLU A 431 9.20 1.14 7.33
CA GLU A 431 8.43 -0.06 7.65
C GLU A 431 8.82 -1.26 6.79
N LYS A 432 9.36 -1.05 5.59
CA LYS A 432 9.78 -2.13 4.70
C LYS A 432 11.26 -2.49 4.88
N VAL A 433 12.14 -1.51 5.09
CA VAL A 433 13.60 -1.68 5.06
C VAL A 433 14.25 -1.89 6.41
N VAL A 434 13.66 -1.41 7.50
CA VAL A 434 14.24 -1.58 8.84
C VAL A 434 13.64 -2.84 9.47
N PRO A 435 14.42 -3.91 9.73
CA PRO A 435 13.90 -5.14 10.30
C PRO A 435 13.56 -4.98 11.78
N PHE A 436 12.58 -5.75 12.25
CA PHE A 436 12.26 -5.86 13.67
C PHE A 436 13.46 -6.42 14.44
N ALA A 437 13.85 -5.71 15.50
CA ALA A 437 14.94 -6.06 16.40
C ALA A 437 14.54 -5.61 17.81
N GLU A 438 14.60 -6.50 18.79
CA GLU A 438 14.15 -6.22 20.16
C GLU A 438 14.97 -5.10 20.81
N GLU A 439 16.23 -4.93 20.42
CA GLU A 439 17.11 -3.87 20.94
C GLU A 439 16.66 -2.46 20.52
N ARG A 440 15.76 -2.37 19.53
CA ARG A 440 15.13 -1.11 19.10
C ARG A 440 13.78 -0.86 19.77
N CYS A 441 13.30 -1.80 20.58
CA CYS A 441 12.05 -1.68 21.32
C CYS A 441 12.28 -0.94 22.65
N PHE A 442 11.27 -0.21 23.09
CA PHE A 442 11.28 0.52 24.35
C PHE A 442 9.85 0.75 24.85
N LEU A 443 9.74 1.08 26.13
CA LEU A 443 8.54 1.66 26.72
C LEU A 443 8.68 3.17 26.79
N MET A 444 7.57 3.88 26.71
CA MET A 444 7.56 5.34 26.76
C MET A 444 7.06 5.82 28.12
N ASP A 445 7.86 6.65 28.78
CA ASP A 445 7.44 7.50 29.87
C ASP A 445 6.93 8.83 29.30
N MET A 446 5.61 9.00 29.41
CA MET A 446 4.87 10.16 28.93
C MET A 446 4.52 11.15 30.06
N GLU A 447 5.17 11.09 31.23
CA GLU A 447 4.86 11.98 32.34
C GLU A 447 4.80 13.46 31.91
N GLY A 448 3.63 14.09 32.09
CA GLY A 448 3.39 15.49 31.72
C GLY A 448 3.26 15.78 30.22
N ALA A 449 3.20 14.77 29.35
CA ALA A 449 2.99 14.90 27.91
C ALA A 449 1.52 14.69 27.49
N GLU A 450 1.12 15.29 26.36
CA GLU A 450 -0.16 15.00 25.72
C GLU A 450 -0.26 13.50 25.39
N GLY A 451 -1.34 12.84 25.80
CA GLY A 451 -1.54 11.41 25.58
C GLY A 451 -1.12 10.48 26.73
N ALA A 452 -0.55 11.00 27.82
CA ALA A 452 -0.19 10.19 28.98
C ALA A 452 -1.40 9.40 29.54
N GLU A 453 -2.56 10.06 29.61
CA GLU A 453 -3.82 9.48 30.06
C GLU A 453 -4.26 8.27 29.23
N ILE A 454 -3.88 8.19 27.95
CA ILE A 454 -4.20 7.04 27.09
C ILE A 454 -3.41 5.83 27.56
N LEU A 455 -2.09 5.98 27.77
CA LEU A 455 -1.25 4.88 28.25
C LEU A 455 -1.69 4.42 29.63
N ASP A 456 -2.00 5.33 30.53
CA ASP A 456 -2.51 4.99 31.87
C ASP A 456 -3.84 4.23 31.78
N SER A 457 -4.78 4.68 30.94
CA SER A 457 -6.07 4.01 30.73
C SER A 457 -5.92 2.60 30.14
N LEU A 458 -4.97 2.42 29.22
CA LEU A 458 -4.67 1.12 28.63
C LEU A 458 -3.96 0.19 29.64
N ALA A 459 -3.03 0.72 30.43
CA ALA A 459 -2.32 -0.03 31.46
C ALA A 459 -3.28 -0.56 32.54
N LEU A 460 -4.28 0.23 32.95
CA LEU A 460 -5.35 -0.20 33.85
C LEU A 460 -6.17 -1.40 33.29
N LYS A 461 -6.18 -1.57 31.97
CA LYS A 461 -6.83 -2.70 31.27
C LYS A 461 -5.85 -3.85 30.97
N GLY A 462 -4.62 -3.78 31.49
CA GLY A 462 -3.57 -4.78 31.25
C GLY A 462 -2.94 -4.68 29.86
N ILE A 463 -3.08 -3.55 29.17
CA ILE A 463 -2.52 -3.31 27.84
C ILE A 463 -1.34 -2.37 27.98
N VAL A 464 -0.13 -2.87 27.72
CA VAL A 464 1.08 -2.05 27.71
C VAL A 464 1.52 -1.85 26.26
N ILE A 465 1.57 -0.60 25.82
CA ILE A 465 2.03 -0.26 24.47
C ILE A 465 3.54 -0.35 24.43
N GLN A 466 4.05 -1.14 23.49
CA GLN A 466 5.46 -1.18 23.15
C GLN A 466 5.70 -0.25 21.98
N PHE A 467 6.84 0.44 21.99
CA PHE A 467 7.29 1.25 20.88
C PHE A 467 8.57 0.64 20.30
N ARG A 468 8.76 0.84 19.00
CA ARG A 468 9.95 0.44 18.27
C ARG A 468 10.47 1.63 17.48
N ASP A 469 11.77 1.86 17.56
CA ASP A 469 12.49 2.83 16.74
C ASP A 469 12.82 2.23 15.38
N MET A 470 12.07 2.66 14.36
CA MET A 470 12.32 2.29 12.97
C MET A 470 12.90 3.45 12.16
N THR A 471 13.52 4.43 12.83
CA THR A 471 14.30 5.48 12.18
C THR A 471 15.33 4.85 11.24
N SER A 472 15.17 5.10 9.94
CA SER A 472 16.01 4.55 8.88
C SER A 472 17.33 5.32 8.78
N GLU A 473 18.10 5.05 7.73
CA GLU A 473 19.40 5.68 7.49
C GLU A 473 19.33 7.22 7.41
N PHE A 474 18.16 7.77 7.06
CA PHE A 474 17.96 9.21 6.92
C PHE A 474 18.00 9.95 8.27
N GLY A 475 17.73 9.26 9.38
CA GLY A 475 17.67 9.88 10.71
C GLY A 475 16.39 10.70 10.97
N ILE A 476 15.39 10.62 10.10
CA ILE A 476 14.07 11.20 10.34
C ILE A 476 13.34 10.31 11.36
N PRO A 477 12.89 10.86 12.51
CA PRO A 477 12.23 10.08 13.54
C PRO A 477 11.04 9.30 12.98
N CYS A 478 11.10 7.98 13.13
CA CYS A 478 10.08 7.07 12.64
C CYS A 478 9.86 5.95 13.65
N TYR A 479 8.61 5.81 14.10
CA TYR A 479 8.26 4.91 15.19
C TYR A 479 7.10 4.01 14.82
N GLN A 480 7.11 2.83 15.41
CA GLN A 480 6.00 1.89 15.40
C GLN A 480 5.53 1.70 16.84
N ALA A 481 4.25 1.89 17.11
CA ALA A 481 3.61 1.53 18.36
C ALA A 481 2.82 0.23 18.15
N PHE A 482 2.93 -0.74 19.07
CA PHE A 482 2.31 -2.04 18.87
C PHE A 482 1.87 -2.73 20.16
N ILE A 483 0.91 -3.64 19.98
CA ILE A 483 0.38 -4.57 20.98
C ILE A 483 0.58 -5.99 20.45
N VAL A 484 1.07 -6.87 21.32
CA VAL A 484 1.13 -8.31 21.04
C VAL A 484 -0.12 -8.96 21.60
N GLY A 485 -1.01 -9.42 20.73
CA GLY A 485 -2.21 -10.17 21.08
C GLY A 485 -1.96 -11.68 21.24
N PRO A 486 -3.01 -12.46 21.60
CA PRO A 486 -2.88 -13.90 21.77
C PRO A 486 -2.47 -14.57 20.46
N GLY A 487 -1.64 -15.61 20.56
CA GLY A 487 -1.11 -16.31 19.38
C GLY A 487 -0.05 -15.52 18.59
N GLY A 488 0.47 -14.42 19.14
CA GLY A 488 1.53 -13.62 18.52
C GLY A 488 1.05 -12.66 17.43
N VAL A 489 -0.25 -12.34 17.40
CA VAL A 489 -0.79 -11.32 16.48
C VAL A 489 -0.27 -9.95 16.87
N ILE A 490 0.26 -9.21 15.91
CA ILE A 490 0.75 -7.84 16.13
C ILE A 490 -0.32 -6.85 15.64
N LEU A 491 -0.81 -6.02 16.57
CA LEU A 491 -1.60 -4.84 16.24
C LEU A 491 -0.66 -3.64 16.30
N LYS A 492 -0.52 -2.89 15.21
CA LYS A 492 0.48 -1.83 15.09
C LYS A 492 -0.03 -0.60 14.37
N GLY A 493 0.52 0.54 14.74
CA GLY A 493 0.47 1.79 14.00
C GLY A 493 1.90 2.32 13.83
N SER A 494 2.16 3.03 12.75
CA SER A 494 3.46 3.63 12.44
C SER A 494 3.29 5.09 12.05
N ALA A 495 4.34 5.89 12.25
CA ALA A 495 4.39 7.26 11.77
C ALA A 495 5.83 7.76 11.66
N ALA A 496 6.09 8.64 10.70
CA ALA A 496 7.31 9.44 10.61
C ALA A 496 7.01 10.94 10.72
N HIS A 497 7.89 11.69 11.37
CA HIS A 497 7.78 13.15 11.46
C HIS A 497 9.11 13.76 11.90
N LEU A 498 9.39 15.01 11.51
CA LEU A 498 10.61 15.71 11.97
C LEU A 498 10.60 15.95 13.49
N ASP A 499 9.42 16.19 14.08
CA ASP A 499 9.22 16.09 15.53
C ASP A 499 8.91 14.65 15.92
N GLY A 500 9.87 13.96 16.53
CA GLY A 500 9.71 12.56 16.91
C GLY A 500 8.62 12.32 17.96
N ARG A 501 8.27 13.33 18.76
CA ARG A 501 7.15 13.23 19.71
C ARG A 501 5.82 13.16 18.96
N HIS A 502 5.68 13.95 17.89
CA HIS A 502 4.53 13.86 17.02
C HIS A 502 4.44 12.49 16.34
N ALA A 503 5.57 11.97 15.83
CA ALA A 503 5.62 10.62 15.26
C ALA A 503 5.18 9.53 16.27
N LEU A 504 5.64 9.58 17.53
CA LEU A 504 5.21 8.64 18.57
C LEU A 504 3.70 8.70 18.83
N LEU A 505 3.15 9.91 18.96
CA LEU A 505 1.73 10.10 19.23
C LEU A 505 0.86 9.65 18.06
N SER A 506 1.26 9.95 16.83
CA SER A 506 0.57 9.48 15.63
C SER A 506 0.62 7.96 15.53
N ALA A 507 1.79 7.34 15.69
CA ALA A 507 1.94 5.88 15.69
C ALA A 507 1.05 5.21 16.75
N LEU A 508 0.96 5.80 17.97
CA LEU A 508 0.07 5.33 19.03
C LEU A 508 -1.39 5.37 18.58
N THR A 509 -1.86 6.51 18.09
CA THR A 509 -3.27 6.66 17.67
C THR A 509 -3.63 5.77 16.48
N GLU A 510 -2.67 5.42 15.63
CA GLU A 510 -2.88 4.56 14.47
C GLU A 510 -3.14 3.09 14.83
N ILE A 511 -2.86 2.64 16.06
CA ILE A 511 -3.04 1.23 16.43
C ILE A 511 -4.54 0.84 16.28
N PRO A 512 -4.86 -0.13 15.41
CA PRO A 512 -6.18 -0.71 15.36
C PRO A 512 -6.39 -1.58 16.60
N TYR A 513 -7.55 -1.47 17.25
CA TYR A 513 -7.83 -2.18 18.48
C TYR A 513 -9.26 -2.71 18.49
N PRO A 514 -9.50 -4.04 18.49
CA PRO A 514 -10.85 -4.59 18.42
C PRO A 514 -11.56 -4.46 19.77
N TYR A 515 -12.33 -3.38 19.93
CA TYR A 515 -13.21 -3.19 21.08
C TYR A 515 -14.63 -3.72 20.81
N PRO A 516 -15.36 -4.25 21.80
CA PRO A 516 -14.93 -4.64 23.15
C PRO A 516 -14.29 -6.04 23.22
N TYR A 517 -14.10 -6.72 22.09
CA TYR A 517 -13.77 -8.15 22.01
C TYR A 517 -12.26 -8.45 22.15
N TRP A 518 -11.63 -7.97 23.23
CA TRP A 518 -10.23 -8.27 23.49
C TRP A 518 -10.03 -9.54 24.31
N PHE A 519 -9.10 -10.39 23.87
CA PHE A 519 -8.79 -11.69 24.47
C PHE A 519 -7.52 -11.69 25.34
N GLY A 520 -6.93 -10.51 25.61
CA GLY A 520 -5.73 -10.34 26.45
C GLY A 520 -4.48 -9.91 25.65
N ALA A 521 -3.59 -9.14 26.28
CA ALA A 521 -2.31 -8.73 25.69
C ALA A 521 -1.17 -9.55 26.31
N VAL A 522 -0.16 -9.90 25.50
CA VAL A 522 1.09 -10.46 26.01
C VAL A 522 1.87 -9.32 26.66
N PRO A 523 2.27 -9.43 27.94
CA PRO A 523 3.09 -8.43 28.60
C PRO A 523 4.42 -8.21 27.86
N PRO A 524 4.95 -6.98 27.83
CA PRO A 524 6.26 -6.72 27.26
C PRO A 524 7.36 -7.43 28.05
N PRO A 525 8.53 -7.69 27.43
CA PRO A 525 9.72 -8.13 28.17
C PRO A 525 10.05 -7.14 29.29
N PRO A 526 10.34 -7.61 30.52
CA PRO A 526 10.64 -6.73 31.65
C PRO A 526 11.98 -5.98 31.49
N THR A 527 12.79 -6.37 30.50
CA THR A 527 14.10 -5.81 30.18
C THR A 527 14.04 -4.63 29.21
N LEU A 528 12.87 -4.28 28.67
CA LEU A 528 12.77 -3.17 27.73
C LEU A 528 13.18 -1.85 28.39
N PRO A 529 14.04 -1.04 27.74
CA PRO A 529 14.40 0.27 28.26
C PRO A 529 13.18 1.20 28.25
N VAL A 530 13.13 2.10 29.23
CA VAL A 530 12.14 3.18 29.27
C VAL A 530 12.79 4.46 28.73
N ARG A 531 12.19 5.07 27.71
CA ARG A 531 12.59 6.39 27.18
C ARG A 531 11.61 7.46 27.66
N ARG A 532 12.09 8.68 27.92
CA ARG A 532 11.22 9.79 28.31
C ARG A 532 10.84 10.61 27.10
N MET A 533 9.59 11.06 27.03
CA MET A 533 9.08 11.87 25.91
C MET A 533 9.91 13.13 25.63
N ARG A 534 10.50 13.74 26.67
CA ARG A 534 11.40 14.90 26.56
C ARG A 534 12.76 14.62 25.93
N ASP A 535 13.19 13.37 25.91
CA ASP A 535 14.47 12.94 25.35
C ASP A 535 14.34 12.55 23.86
N ILE A 536 13.13 12.61 23.30
CA ILE A 536 12.85 12.29 21.90
C ILE A 536 13.24 13.47 21.01
N PRO A 537 14.00 13.23 19.92
CA PRO A 537 14.52 14.30 19.08
C PRO A 537 13.42 15.05 18.32
N CYS A 538 13.66 16.34 18.08
CA CYS A 538 12.82 17.18 17.24
C CYS A 538 13.69 17.98 16.27
N TYR A 539 13.45 17.80 14.99
CA TYR A 539 14.10 18.49 13.87
C TYR A 539 13.15 19.42 13.12
N ALA A 540 11.91 19.57 13.58
CA ALA A 540 10.96 20.49 12.98
C ALA A 540 11.40 21.92 13.25
N SER A 541 11.31 22.81 12.26
CA SER A 541 11.65 24.23 12.43
C SER A 541 10.44 25.08 12.83
N GLY A 542 9.22 24.54 12.66
CA GLY A 542 7.98 25.31 12.76
C GLY A 542 7.59 26.01 11.45
N GLU A 543 8.46 26.00 10.45
CA GLU A 543 8.21 26.52 9.10
C GLU A 543 8.12 25.37 8.10
N VAL A 544 6.91 25.12 7.58
CA VAL A 544 6.60 23.97 6.72
C VAL A 544 7.46 23.95 5.46
N GLU A 545 7.70 25.11 4.85
CA GLU A 545 8.52 25.23 3.65
C GLU A 545 10.00 24.94 3.93
N ALA A 546 10.51 25.32 5.11
CA ALA A 546 11.89 25.00 5.50
C ALA A 546 12.05 23.52 5.83
N ASP A 547 11.04 22.93 6.47
CA ASP A 547 10.99 21.51 6.80
C ASP A 547 10.88 20.64 5.53
N LEU A 548 10.06 21.04 4.55
CA LEU A 548 10.01 20.39 3.24
C LEU A 548 11.38 20.41 2.54
N ARG A 549 12.01 21.57 2.41
CA ARG A 549 13.34 21.70 1.80
C ARG A 549 14.39 20.86 2.53
N ARG A 550 14.29 20.72 3.85
CA ARG A 550 15.20 19.87 4.64
C ARG A 550 15.03 18.40 4.27
N VAL A 551 13.80 17.90 4.18
CA VAL A 551 13.54 16.50 3.80
C VAL A 551 13.95 16.24 2.36
N GLU A 552 13.60 17.13 1.42
CA GLU A 552 14.00 17.01 0.00
C GLU A 552 15.53 17.01 -0.15
N GLY A 553 16.22 17.96 0.48
CA GLY A 553 17.69 18.04 0.42
C GLY A 553 18.37 16.83 1.08
N LEU A 554 17.77 16.24 2.11
CA LEU A 554 18.27 15.02 2.73
C LEU A 554 18.13 13.80 1.80
N LEU A 555 16.99 13.66 1.13
CA LEU A 555 16.78 12.60 0.14
C LEU A 555 17.76 12.77 -1.02
N GLU A 556 17.95 14.00 -1.52
CA GLU A 556 18.91 14.31 -2.58
C GLU A 556 20.34 13.99 -2.18
N ALA A 557 20.75 14.32 -0.94
CA ALA A 557 22.07 13.97 -0.41
C ALA A 557 22.31 12.45 -0.36
N ASN A 558 21.24 11.65 -0.31
CA ASN A 558 21.26 10.19 -0.41
C ASN A 558 20.97 9.68 -1.83
N ARG A 559 21.03 10.54 -2.85
CA ARG A 559 20.79 10.24 -4.27
C ARG A 559 19.36 9.82 -4.62
N PHE A 560 18.40 10.23 -3.81
CA PHE A 560 16.98 10.09 -4.09
C PHE A 560 16.41 11.44 -4.55
N ALA A 561 15.60 11.43 -5.60
CA ALA A 561 14.95 12.63 -6.12
C ALA A 561 13.43 12.50 -6.01
N PRO A 562 12.79 13.18 -5.04
CA PRO A 562 11.33 13.20 -4.93
C PRO A 562 10.65 13.69 -6.21
N ILE A 563 9.53 13.06 -6.55
CA ILE A 563 8.64 13.44 -7.65
C ILE A 563 7.26 13.70 -7.07
N TYR A 564 6.61 14.78 -7.51
CA TYR A 564 5.25 15.13 -7.09
C TYR A 564 4.30 15.24 -8.26
N VAL A 565 3.11 14.65 -8.12
CA VAL A 565 1.96 14.90 -9.01
C VAL A 565 0.97 15.77 -8.25
N ASP A 566 0.58 16.91 -8.83
CA ASP A 566 -0.40 17.83 -8.24
C ASP A 566 -1.82 17.34 -8.50
N LEU A 567 -2.47 16.80 -7.47
CA LEU A 567 -3.83 16.27 -7.54
C LEU A 567 -4.86 17.26 -6.99
N THR A 568 -4.52 18.55 -6.92
CA THR A 568 -5.43 19.59 -6.44
C THR A 568 -6.64 19.68 -7.36
N ARG A 569 -7.81 19.32 -6.84
CA ARG A 569 -9.06 19.41 -7.58
C ARG A 569 -9.52 20.85 -7.75
N GLU A 570 -10.08 21.16 -8.91
CA GLU A 570 -10.62 22.49 -9.21
C GLU A 570 -11.82 22.83 -8.31
N ASP A 571 -12.66 21.84 -8.01
CA ASP A 571 -13.90 21.99 -7.23
C ASP A 571 -13.68 22.15 -5.71
N LEU A 572 -12.53 21.69 -5.18
CA LEU A 572 -12.17 21.81 -3.76
C LEU A 572 -11.12 22.90 -3.49
N GLY A 573 -10.14 23.07 -4.40
CA GLY A 573 -9.04 24.01 -4.23
C GLY A 573 -8.11 23.71 -3.04
N ILE A 574 -8.23 22.53 -2.42
CA ILE A 574 -7.34 22.08 -1.33
C ILE A 574 -6.14 21.37 -1.96
N PRO A 575 -4.90 21.80 -1.67
CA PRO A 575 -3.69 21.13 -2.13
C PRO A 575 -3.67 19.64 -1.77
N VAL A 576 -3.56 18.79 -2.79
CA VAL A 576 -3.32 17.35 -2.66
C VAL A 576 -2.18 16.97 -3.60
N TYR A 577 -1.20 16.23 -3.11
CA TYR A 577 -0.08 15.75 -3.93
C TYR A 577 0.11 14.25 -3.74
N ARG A 578 0.55 13.59 -4.81
CA ARG A 578 1.16 12.26 -4.75
C ARG A 578 2.67 12.40 -4.83
N ALA A 579 3.38 12.03 -3.78
CA ALA A 579 4.83 11.92 -3.74
C ALA A 579 5.27 10.51 -4.13
N LEU A 580 6.26 10.42 -5.01
CA LEU A 580 6.98 9.21 -5.37
C LEU A 580 8.47 9.48 -5.18
N VAL A 581 9.18 8.59 -4.50
CA VAL A 581 10.65 8.70 -4.36
C VAL A 581 11.25 7.44 -4.98
N PRO A 582 11.68 7.49 -6.27
CA PRO A 582 12.29 6.34 -6.92
C PRO A 582 13.46 5.79 -6.11
N GLY A 583 13.48 4.48 -5.90
CA GLY A 583 14.47 3.77 -5.07
C GLY A 583 14.06 3.58 -3.60
N LEU A 584 12.98 4.22 -3.14
CA LEU A 584 12.32 3.88 -1.88
C LEU A 584 11.18 2.88 -2.11
N GLU A 585 10.90 2.09 -1.08
CA GLU A 585 9.90 1.03 -1.16
C GLU A 585 8.47 1.60 -1.20
N MET A 586 7.67 1.17 -2.18
CA MET A 586 6.29 1.66 -2.36
C MET A 586 5.23 0.79 -1.65
N MET A 587 5.56 -0.49 -1.42
CA MET A 587 4.65 -1.52 -0.92
C MET A 587 5.14 -2.07 0.43
N THR A 588 4.38 -1.84 1.49
CA THR A 588 4.79 -2.23 2.86
C THR A 588 4.35 -3.63 3.25
N VAL A 589 3.23 -4.11 2.71
CA VAL A 589 2.73 -5.45 2.99
C VAL A 589 3.62 -6.46 2.28
N TYR A 590 4.21 -7.37 3.06
CA TYR A 590 4.95 -8.49 2.48
C TYR A 590 3.98 -9.48 1.84
N ASP A 591 4.23 -9.76 0.57
CA ASP A 591 3.63 -10.83 -0.20
C ASP A 591 4.69 -11.64 -0.94
N ARG A 592 4.26 -12.60 -1.75
CA ARG A 592 5.16 -13.41 -2.57
C ARG A 592 5.90 -12.60 -3.63
N PHE A 593 5.34 -11.46 -4.06
CA PHE A 593 5.90 -10.60 -5.10
C PHE A 593 6.95 -9.62 -4.55
N SER A 594 6.91 -9.37 -3.24
CA SER A 594 7.74 -8.41 -2.55
C SER A 594 9.23 -8.56 -2.89
N PRO A 595 9.86 -7.50 -3.43
CA PRO A 595 11.28 -7.51 -3.69
C PRO A 595 12.07 -7.48 -2.38
N LEU A 596 13.30 -7.97 -2.45
CA LEU A 596 14.31 -7.79 -1.41
C LEU A 596 15.36 -6.81 -1.89
N CYS A 597 15.78 -5.89 -1.03
CA CYS A 597 16.70 -4.81 -1.41
C CYS A 597 17.97 -4.76 -0.54
N LEU A 598 19.01 -4.11 -1.07
CA LEU A 598 20.29 -3.96 -0.38
C LEU A 598 20.14 -3.28 0.99
N ARG A 599 19.23 -2.29 1.09
CA ARG A 599 18.99 -1.51 2.32
C ARG A 599 18.43 -2.39 3.43
N GLN A 600 17.53 -3.33 3.13
CA GLN A 600 17.03 -4.32 4.10
C GLN A 600 18.14 -5.15 4.71
N PHE A 601 19.03 -5.69 3.87
CA PHE A 601 20.17 -6.47 4.34
C PHE A 601 21.20 -5.61 5.06
N GLY A 602 21.40 -4.37 4.63
CA GLY A 602 22.21 -3.38 5.32
C GLY A 602 21.74 -3.13 6.76
N HIS A 603 20.45 -2.88 6.95
CA HIS A 603 19.85 -2.70 8.29
C HIS A 603 19.87 -4.00 9.12
N TYR A 604 19.69 -5.16 8.50
CA TYR A 604 19.77 -6.47 9.16
C TYR A 604 21.17 -6.78 9.70
N LEU A 605 22.21 -6.47 8.93
CA LEU A 605 23.61 -6.76 9.31
C LEU A 605 24.18 -5.70 10.26
N TYR A 606 23.81 -4.42 10.07
CA TYR A 606 24.36 -3.31 10.83
C TYR A 606 23.37 -2.77 11.86
N ARG A 607 22.69 -3.68 12.58
CA ARG A 607 21.52 -3.48 13.49
C ARG A 607 21.50 -2.21 14.36
N THR A 608 22.64 -1.57 14.59
CA THR A 608 22.77 -0.23 15.20
C THR A 608 23.63 0.70 14.34
N TYR A 609 23.08 1.85 13.96
CA TYR A 609 23.89 3.03 13.63
C TYR A 609 24.42 3.57 14.95
N ARG A 610 25.56 3.05 15.41
CA ARG A 610 26.34 3.75 16.43
C ARG A 610 27.07 4.92 15.82
#